data_AF-A0A2V7I2V7-F1
#
_entry.id   AF-A0A2V7I2V7-F1
#
_cell.length_a   1.000
_cell.length_b   1.000
_cell.length_c   1.000
_cell.angle_alpha   90.00
_cell.angle_beta   90.00
_cell.angle_gamma   90.00
#
_symmetry.space_group_name_H-M   'P 1'
#
loop_
_entity.id
_entity.type
_entity.pdbx_description
1 polymer ?
#
loop_
_entity_poly.entity_id
_entity_poly.type
_entity_poly.pdbx_seq_one_letter_code
_entity_poly.pdbx_strand_id
1 'polypeptide(L)'
;FQRLQSRMALTNPHDIERAAAQVPVVGIFFDCLMLDRYDLRQVPLHERKQCLAQLLPSLGPVRYGDHVATEGEAFFAAASEARLEGIVAKKVSSAYVGGRSRDWLKIKCQLRQELVIGGYTDPQGSRPYFGALHVGLYEGGRLTYVSKVGTGFDEATLKRIW
;
A
#
# COMPACT_ATOMS: atom_id res chain seq x y z
N PHE A 1 3.90 6.64 5.55
CA PHE A 1 2.79 7.21 4.76
C PHE A 1 2.20 8.48 5.39
N GLN A 2 1.84 8.51 6.68
CA GLN A 2 1.25 9.71 7.33
C GLN A 2 2.02 11.01 7.10
N ARG A 3 3.36 11.00 7.23
CA ARG A 3 4.20 12.17 6.93
C ARG A 3 4.03 12.71 5.51
N LEU A 4 3.70 11.87 4.53
CA LEU A 4 3.44 12.31 3.15
C LEU A 4 2.11 13.06 3.04
N GLN A 5 1.14 12.80 3.92
CA GLN A 5 -0.18 13.43 3.86
C GLN A 5 -0.11 14.95 4.03
N SER A 6 0.86 15.47 4.79
CA SER A 6 1.06 16.92 4.92
C SER A 6 1.51 17.60 3.62
N ARG A 7 1.93 16.83 2.61
CA ARG A 7 2.26 17.31 1.25
C ARG A 7 1.06 17.24 0.31
N MET A 8 0.06 16.43 0.62
CA MET A 8 -1.03 16.14 -0.32
C MET A 8 -1.98 17.34 -0.43
N ALA A 9 -2.41 17.66 -1.65
CA ALA A 9 -3.36 18.73 -1.96
C ALA A 9 -2.94 20.16 -1.60
N LEU A 10 -1.67 20.41 -1.26
CA LEU A 10 -1.14 21.78 -1.17
C LEU A 10 -1.16 22.44 -2.55
N THR A 11 -1.66 23.66 -2.63
CA THR A 11 -1.76 24.44 -3.87
C THR A 11 -0.99 25.77 -3.83
N ASN A 12 -0.71 26.30 -2.64
CA ASN A 12 0.09 27.52 -2.48
C ASN A 12 1.59 27.21 -2.69
N PRO A 13 2.30 27.90 -3.61
CA PRO A 13 3.71 27.65 -3.90
C PRO A 13 4.64 27.72 -2.69
N HIS A 14 4.46 28.69 -1.79
CA HIS A 14 5.32 28.84 -0.61
C HIS A 14 5.13 27.69 0.39
N ASP A 15 3.89 27.23 0.56
CA ASP A 15 3.62 26.06 1.40
C ASP A 15 4.21 24.79 0.81
N ILE A 16 4.18 24.64 -0.52
CA ILE A 16 4.78 23.53 -1.24
C ILE A 16 6.30 23.50 -1.02
N GLU A 17 6.99 24.63 -1.19
CA GLU A 17 8.44 24.73 -1.00
C GLU A 17 8.85 24.41 0.44
N ARG A 18 8.16 25.03 1.41
CA ARG A 18 8.41 24.78 2.83
C ARG A 18 8.20 23.31 3.19
N ALA A 19 7.09 22.72 2.74
CA ALA A 19 6.79 21.32 3.02
C ALA A 19 7.76 20.37 2.29
N ALA A 20 8.28 20.76 1.12
CA ALA A 20 9.30 20.01 0.40
C ALA A 20 10.62 19.92 1.18
N ALA A 21 11.04 21.00 1.82
CA ALA A 21 12.22 21.01 2.68
C ALA A 21 12.01 20.19 3.97
N GLN A 22 10.84 20.28 4.60
CA GLN A 22 10.53 19.61 5.86
C GLN A 22 10.24 18.11 5.71
N VAL A 23 9.63 17.72 4.59
CA VAL A 23 9.29 16.33 4.27
C VAL A 23 9.81 16.01 2.87
N PRO A 24 11.12 15.67 2.76
CA PRO A 24 11.68 15.18 1.51
C PRO A 24 10.98 13.91 1.04
N VAL A 25 10.79 13.77 -0.27
CA VAL A 25 10.12 12.62 -0.89
C VAL A 25 10.99 12.08 -2.01
N VAL A 26 11.06 10.75 -2.09
CA VAL A 26 11.62 10.04 -3.24
C VAL A 26 10.49 9.30 -3.94
N GLY A 27 10.30 9.57 -5.24
CA GLY A 27 9.36 8.84 -6.09
C GLY A 27 9.97 7.52 -6.56
N ILE A 28 9.35 6.40 -6.20
CA ILE A 28 9.75 5.06 -6.66
C ILE A 28 8.77 4.61 -7.75
N PHE A 29 9.26 4.49 -8.98
CA PHE A 29 8.46 4.10 -10.14
C PHE A 29 8.73 2.65 -10.52
N PHE A 30 7.69 1.89 -10.83
CA PHE A 30 7.79 0.43 -10.96
C PHE A 30 7.25 -0.13 -12.28
N ASP A 31 6.66 0.71 -13.14
CA ASP A 31 6.12 0.33 -14.45
C ASP A 31 6.20 1.52 -15.43
N CYS A 32 6.28 1.24 -16.74
CA CYS A 32 6.26 2.24 -17.82
C CYS A 32 5.09 1.91 -18.73
N LEU A 33 4.04 2.74 -18.67
CA LEU A 33 2.80 2.51 -19.43
C LEU A 33 2.82 3.20 -20.81
N MET A 34 3.65 4.22 -20.96
CA MET A 34 3.81 5.00 -22.19
C MET A 34 5.25 5.46 -22.29
N LEU A 35 5.80 5.39 -23.50
CA LEU A 35 7.11 5.93 -23.84
C LEU A 35 6.97 6.78 -25.10
N ASP A 36 7.23 8.09 -24.99
CA ASP A 36 6.93 9.10 -26.01
C ASP A 36 5.48 9.01 -26.51
N ARG A 37 5.28 8.50 -27.73
CA ARG A 37 3.96 8.30 -28.35
C ARG A 37 3.51 6.84 -28.37
N TYR A 38 4.32 5.93 -27.82
CA TYR A 38 4.03 4.50 -27.82
C TYR A 38 3.31 4.10 -26.53
N ASP A 39 2.14 3.48 -26.69
CA ASP A 39 1.41 2.86 -25.61
C ASP A 39 1.98 1.47 -25.32
N LEU A 40 2.54 1.30 -24.12
CA LEU A 40 3.16 0.05 -23.70
C LEU A 40 2.20 -0.84 -22.91
N ARG A 41 0.94 -0.45 -22.68
CA ARG A 41 0.03 -1.22 -21.81
C ARG A 41 -0.20 -2.65 -22.28
N GLN A 42 -0.14 -2.93 -23.58
CA GLN A 42 -0.27 -4.29 -24.13
C GLN A 42 1.06 -5.06 -24.20
N VAL A 43 2.19 -4.39 -23.94
CA VAL A 43 3.53 -4.99 -23.92
C VAL A 43 3.73 -5.77 -22.62
N PRO A 44 4.41 -6.93 -22.61
CA PRO A 44 4.71 -7.69 -21.40
C PRO A 44 5.44 -6.88 -20.31
N LEU A 45 5.13 -7.12 -19.04
CA LEU A 45 5.68 -6.38 -17.90
C LEU A 45 7.22 -6.30 -17.89
N HIS A 46 7.93 -7.38 -18.20
CA HIS A 46 9.39 -7.37 -18.18
C HIS A 46 9.99 -6.38 -19.19
N GLU A 47 9.45 -6.30 -20.40
CA GLU A 47 9.87 -5.32 -21.41
C GLU A 47 9.54 -3.89 -20.95
N ARG A 48 8.36 -3.66 -20.36
CA ARG A 48 8.01 -2.34 -19.79
C ARG A 48 8.98 -1.91 -18.69
N LYS A 49 9.42 -2.85 -17.83
CA LYS A 49 10.41 -2.59 -16.79
C LYS A 49 11.81 -2.33 -17.36
N GLN A 50 12.20 -3.01 -18.44
CA GLN A 50 13.45 -2.72 -19.16
C GLN A 50 13.45 -1.29 -19.73
N CYS A 51 12.34 -0.87 -20.34
CA CYS A 51 12.18 0.52 -20.80
C CYS A 51 12.29 1.50 -19.62
N LEU A 52 11.61 1.24 -18.51
CA LEU A 52 11.66 2.11 -17.33
C LEU A 52 13.08 2.24 -16.75
N ALA A 53 13.82 1.15 -16.68
CA ALA A 53 15.18 1.13 -16.13
C ALA A 53 16.17 1.95 -16.97
N GLN A 54 15.95 2.04 -18.29
CA GLN A 54 16.78 2.86 -19.17
C GLN A 54 16.48 4.36 -19.05
N LEU A 55 15.27 4.72 -18.62
CA LEU A 55 14.82 6.11 -18.53
C LEU A 55 15.18 6.78 -17.20
N LEU A 56 15.19 6.00 -16.11
CA LEU A 56 15.35 6.57 -14.78
C LEU A 56 16.81 6.59 -14.35
N PRO A 57 17.27 7.70 -13.75
CA PRO A 57 18.62 7.77 -13.23
C PRO A 57 18.80 6.84 -12.02
N SER A 58 20.03 6.42 -11.78
CA SER A 58 20.38 5.57 -10.63
C SER A 58 20.27 6.31 -9.29
N LEU A 59 20.40 7.64 -9.30
CA LEU A 59 20.36 8.51 -8.12
C LEU A 59 19.41 9.69 -8.35
N GLY A 60 18.88 10.22 -7.25
CA GLY A 60 18.02 11.41 -7.25
C GLY A 60 16.67 11.23 -6.57
N PRO A 61 15.76 12.21 -6.74
CA PRO A 61 14.43 12.22 -6.13
C PRO A 61 13.44 11.31 -6.84
N VAL A 62 13.82 10.73 -7.98
CA VAL A 62 13.05 9.73 -8.73
C VAL A 62 13.95 8.52 -8.93
N ARG A 63 13.42 7.32 -8.65
CA ARG A 63 14.17 6.07 -8.74
C ARG A 63 13.33 4.94 -9.32
N TYR A 64 14.02 4.03 -9.99
CA TYR A 64 13.46 2.77 -10.43
C TYR A 64 13.25 1.81 -9.24
N GLY A 65 12.03 1.29 -9.13
CA GLY A 65 11.63 0.23 -8.20
C GLY A 65 11.95 -1.13 -8.79
N ASP A 66 13.11 -1.64 -8.40
CA ASP A 66 13.61 -2.93 -8.88
C ASP A 66 12.81 -4.12 -8.33
N HIS A 67 13.19 -5.32 -8.74
CA HIS A 67 12.46 -6.56 -8.50
C HIS A 67 13.40 -7.76 -8.44
N VAL A 68 12.93 -8.80 -7.78
CA VAL A 68 13.51 -10.15 -7.83
C VAL A 68 12.68 -11.03 -8.76
N ALA A 69 13.33 -11.81 -9.61
CA ALA A 69 12.64 -12.64 -10.60
C ALA A 69 12.23 -14.02 -10.05
N THR A 70 13.03 -14.62 -9.17
CA THR A 70 12.91 -16.03 -8.78
C THR A 70 12.71 -16.23 -7.27
N GLU A 71 13.35 -15.43 -6.43
CA GLU A 71 13.40 -15.63 -4.97
C GLU A 71 12.29 -14.88 -4.22
N GLY A 72 11.05 -15.03 -4.67
CA GLY A 72 9.90 -14.30 -4.14
C GLY A 72 9.64 -14.53 -2.65
N GLU A 73 9.80 -15.76 -2.17
CA GLU A 73 9.59 -16.12 -0.75
C GLU A 73 10.67 -15.52 0.16
N ALA A 74 11.94 -15.61 -0.23
CA ALA A 74 13.05 -15.00 0.50
C ALA A 74 12.91 -13.47 0.52
N PHE A 75 12.50 -12.87 -0.60
CA PHE A 75 12.23 -11.43 -0.66
C PHE A 75 11.04 -11.01 0.22
N PHE A 76 10.00 -11.84 0.31
CA PHE A 76 8.90 -11.61 1.24
C PHE A 76 9.34 -11.70 2.71
N ALA A 77 10.18 -12.69 3.05
CA ALA A 77 10.74 -12.83 4.39
C ALA A 77 11.58 -11.59 4.76
N ALA A 78 12.49 -11.16 3.87
CA ALA A 78 13.28 -9.96 4.07
C ALA A 78 12.42 -8.69 4.22
N ALA A 79 11.36 -8.54 3.40
CA ALA A 79 10.42 -7.42 3.53
C ALA A 79 9.67 -7.44 4.87
N SER A 80 9.36 -8.63 5.38
CA SER A 80 8.72 -8.83 6.69
C SER A 80 9.65 -8.45 7.84
N GLU A 81 10.90 -8.91 7.79
CA GLU A 81 11.95 -8.57 8.77
C GLU A 81 12.23 -7.06 8.80
N ALA A 82 12.23 -6.42 7.62
CA ALA A 82 12.36 -4.97 7.48
C ALA A 82 11.11 -4.17 7.91
N ARG A 83 10.07 -4.85 8.43
CA ARG A 83 8.78 -4.24 8.85
C ARG A 83 8.09 -3.43 7.76
N LEU A 84 8.27 -3.82 6.50
CA LEU A 84 7.53 -3.26 5.38
C LEU A 84 6.12 -3.85 5.32
N GLU A 85 5.22 -3.23 4.55
CA GLU A 85 3.83 -3.71 4.43
C GLU A 85 3.75 -5.11 3.80
N GLY A 86 4.70 -5.45 2.92
CA GLY A 86 4.62 -6.63 2.07
C GLY A 86 5.38 -6.46 0.76
N ILE A 87 5.08 -7.36 -0.16
CA ILE A 87 5.58 -7.33 -1.55
C ILE A 87 4.41 -7.27 -2.53
N VAL A 88 4.71 -6.92 -3.77
CA VAL A 88 3.79 -7.03 -4.90
C VAL A 88 4.36 -8.03 -5.90
N ALA A 89 3.75 -9.20 -5.98
CA ALA A 89 4.08 -10.18 -7.02
C ALA A 89 3.34 -9.80 -8.31
N LYS A 90 4.06 -9.79 -9.43
CA LYS A 90 3.50 -9.43 -10.73
C LYS A 90 3.86 -10.49 -11.77
N LYS A 91 2.88 -10.91 -12.58
CA LYS A 91 3.10 -11.87 -13.66
C LYS A 91 3.96 -11.23 -14.76
N VAL A 92 5.14 -11.82 -15.00
CA VAL A 92 6.19 -11.27 -15.88
C VAL A 92 5.73 -11.00 -17.32
N SER A 93 4.80 -11.82 -17.82
CA SER A 93 4.29 -11.77 -19.18
C SER A 93 2.96 -11.01 -19.31
N SER A 94 2.46 -10.38 -18.24
CA SER A 94 1.14 -9.74 -18.28
C SER A 94 1.19 -8.37 -18.96
N ALA A 95 0.14 -8.09 -19.73
CA ALA A 95 -0.22 -6.72 -20.08
C ALA A 95 -0.61 -5.92 -18.80
N TYR A 96 -0.63 -4.60 -18.92
CA TYR A 96 -1.23 -3.73 -17.91
C TYR A 96 -2.74 -3.63 -18.14
N VAL A 97 -3.50 -3.85 -17.07
CA VAL A 97 -4.96 -3.71 -17.07
C VAL A 97 -5.35 -2.68 -16.01
N GLY A 98 -6.18 -1.71 -16.39
CA GLY A 98 -6.77 -0.77 -15.44
C GLY A 98 -7.79 -1.47 -14.54
N GLY A 99 -7.55 -1.48 -13.23
CA GLY A 99 -8.46 -2.07 -12.25
C GLY A 99 -7.87 -3.28 -11.51
N ARG A 100 -8.74 -4.07 -10.87
CA ARG A 100 -8.33 -5.24 -10.09
C ARG A 100 -7.98 -6.39 -11.04
N SER A 101 -6.75 -6.87 -10.97
CA SER A 101 -6.26 -8.02 -11.74
C SER A 101 -5.69 -9.09 -10.80
N ARG A 102 -5.71 -10.35 -11.27
CA ARG A 102 -5.00 -11.47 -10.62
C ARG A 102 -3.52 -11.53 -10.98
N ASP A 103 -3.10 -10.78 -12.00
CA ASP A 103 -1.70 -10.74 -12.41
C ASP A 103 -0.84 -9.95 -11.43
N TRP A 104 -1.46 -9.14 -10.55
CA TRP A 104 -0.80 -8.35 -9.53
C TRP A 104 -1.35 -8.73 -8.16
N LEU A 105 -0.52 -9.37 -7.35
CA LEU A 105 -0.89 -9.85 -6.02
C LEU A 105 -0.14 -9.05 -4.97
N LYS A 106 -0.89 -8.35 -4.11
CA LYS A 106 -0.32 -7.75 -2.90
C LYS A 106 -0.25 -8.81 -1.81
N ILE A 107 0.96 -9.18 -1.44
CA ILE A 107 1.23 -10.19 -0.41
C ILE A 107 1.74 -9.42 0.81
N LYS A 108 0.92 -9.33 1.86
CA LYS A 108 1.21 -8.49 3.03
C LYS A 108 1.99 -9.27 4.08
N CYS A 109 2.98 -8.61 4.68
CA CYS A 109 3.59 -9.06 5.92
C CYS A 109 2.49 -9.00 6.99
N GLN A 110 1.99 -10.17 7.42
CA GLN A 110 0.96 -10.20 8.45
C GLN A 110 1.61 -9.94 9.81
N LEU A 111 1.60 -8.69 10.24
CA LEU A 111 1.82 -8.38 11.64
C LEU A 111 0.49 -8.56 12.38
N ARG A 112 0.46 -9.50 13.31
CA ARG A 112 -0.70 -9.72 14.19
C ARG A 112 -0.44 -8.98 15.49
N GLN A 113 -1.48 -8.31 15.98
CA GLN A 113 -1.50 -7.72 17.31
C GLN A 113 -2.84 -8.01 17.95
N GLU A 114 -2.81 -8.42 19.21
CA GLU A 114 -4.00 -8.54 20.04
C GLU A 114 -4.36 -7.16 20.58
N LEU A 115 -5.62 -6.79 20.40
CA LEU A 115 -6.15 -5.49 20.81
C LEU A 115 -7.47 -5.69 21.54
N VAL A 116 -7.74 -4.85 22.53
CA VAL A 116 -8.99 -4.84 23.26
C VAL A 116 -10.01 -3.99 22.52
N ILE A 117 -11.23 -4.51 22.38
CA ILE A 117 -12.36 -3.77 21.82
C ILE A 117 -12.87 -2.80 22.89
N GLY A 118 -12.80 -1.50 22.61
CA GLY A 118 -13.30 -0.43 23.48
C GLY A 118 -14.65 0.13 23.07
N GLY A 119 -15.19 -0.30 21.92
CA GLY A 119 -16.49 0.16 21.41
C GLY A 119 -16.69 -0.20 19.94
N TYR A 120 -17.77 0.30 19.34
CA TYR A 120 -18.11 0.08 17.94
C TYR A 120 -18.79 1.31 17.34
N THR A 121 -18.83 1.38 16.00
CA THR A 121 -19.65 2.36 15.27
C THR A 121 -20.93 1.72 14.76
N ASP A 122 -22.00 2.50 14.64
CA ASP A 122 -23.21 2.09 13.95
C ASP A 122 -22.91 1.70 12.48
N PRO A 123 -23.72 0.79 11.89
CA PRO A 123 -23.56 0.39 10.50
C PRO A 123 -23.90 1.54 9.55
N GLN A 124 -23.34 1.50 8.34
CA GLN A 124 -23.65 2.46 7.27
C GLN A 124 -23.90 1.71 5.95
N GLY A 125 -24.81 2.24 5.14
CA GLY A 125 -25.17 1.66 3.84
C GLY A 125 -25.93 0.33 3.99
N SER A 126 -25.58 -0.66 3.15
CA SER A 126 -26.23 -1.98 3.14
C SER A 126 -25.65 -2.97 4.18
N ARG A 127 -24.72 -2.53 5.02
CA ARG A 127 -24.03 -3.40 5.97
C ARG A 127 -24.90 -3.65 7.22
N PRO A 128 -25.16 -4.90 7.63
CA PRO A 128 -25.84 -5.21 8.88
C PRO A 128 -24.89 -5.16 10.10
N TYR A 129 -25.46 -5.16 11.32
CA TYR A 129 -24.77 -5.21 12.62
C TYR A 129 -23.92 -3.97 12.93
N PHE A 130 -22.61 -4.10 13.18
CA PHE A 130 -21.72 -2.97 13.45
C PHE A 130 -20.96 -2.51 12.19
N GLY A 131 -20.62 -1.22 12.13
CA GLY A 131 -19.80 -0.64 11.08
C GLY A 131 -18.31 -0.96 11.23
N ALA A 132 -17.74 -0.66 12.40
CA ALA A 132 -16.35 -0.93 12.74
C ALA A 132 -16.16 -1.08 14.26
N LEU A 133 -15.16 -1.86 14.68
CA LEU A 133 -14.76 -1.99 16.09
C LEU A 133 -13.68 -0.95 16.43
N HIS A 134 -13.85 -0.21 17.51
CA HIS A 134 -12.80 0.61 18.10
C HIS A 134 -11.88 -0.27 18.94
N VAL A 135 -10.58 -0.23 18.66
CA VAL A 135 -9.59 -1.12 19.26
C VAL A 135 -8.43 -0.34 19.88
N GLY A 136 -7.87 -0.87 20.97
CA GLY A 136 -6.75 -0.27 21.69
C GLY A 136 -5.84 -1.29 22.38
N LEU A 137 -4.66 -0.83 22.80
CA LEU A 137 -3.74 -1.59 23.65
C LEU A 137 -4.16 -1.42 25.11
N TYR A 138 -4.24 -2.51 25.86
CA TYR A 138 -4.60 -2.48 27.28
C TYR A 138 -3.40 -2.87 28.13
N GLU A 139 -2.81 -1.89 28.83
CA GLU A 139 -1.63 -2.07 29.67
C GLU A 139 -1.80 -1.31 30.98
N GLY A 140 -1.48 -1.96 32.10
CA GLY A 140 -1.53 -1.32 33.42
C GLY A 140 -2.91 -0.77 33.80
N GLY A 141 -3.99 -1.43 33.38
CA GLY A 141 -5.36 -0.99 33.64
C GLY A 141 -5.88 0.12 32.70
N ARG A 142 -5.06 0.59 31.75
CA ARG A 142 -5.40 1.68 30.83
C ARG A 142 -5.53 1.20 29.40
N LEU A 143 -6.65 1.55 28.76
CA LEU A 143 -6.86 1.35 27.33
C LEU A 143 -6.32 2.55 26.55
N THR A 144 -5.32 2.33 25.70
CA THR A 144 -4.78 3.32 24.77
C THR A 144 -5.36 3.06 23.38
N TYR A 145 -6.19 3.98 22.89
CA TYR A 145 -6.82 3.85 21.58
C TYR A 145 -5.79 3.77 20.44
N VAL A 146 -6.00 2.84 19.51
CA VAL A 146 -5.12 2.63 18.35
C VAL A 146 -5.82 3.00 17.06
N SER A 147 -6.98 2.39 16.78
CA SER A 147 -7.68 2.59 15.51
C SER A 147 -9.12 2.02 15.56
N LYS A 148 -9.81 2.09 14.41
CA LYS A 148 -11.03 1.33 14.15
C LYS A 148 -10.83 0.30 13.05
N VAL A 149 -11.43 -0.89 13.19
CA VAL A 149 -11.34 -2.00 12.23
C VAL A 149 -12.73 -2.28 11.67
N GLY A 150 -12.92 -1.99 10.38
CA GLY A 150 -14.20 -2.17 9.69
C GLY A 150 -14.19 -3.27 8.63
N THR A 151 -13.06 -3.89 8.33
CA THR A 151 -12.94 -4.92 7.27
C THR A 151 -12.37 -6.21 7.84
N GLY A 152 -12.55 -7.33 7.12
CA GLY A 152 -12.12 -8.67 7.58
C GLY A 152 -13.24 -9.48 8.26
N PHE A 153 -14.47 -8.96 8.31
CA PHE A 153 -15.65 -9.68 8.77
C PHE A 153 -16.56 -9.95 7.56
N ASP A 154 -16.88 -11.22 7.33
CA ASP A 154 -18.00 -11.59 6.47
C ASP A 154 -19.32 -11.50 7.25
N GLU A 155 -20.45 -11.65 6.55
CA GLU A 155 -21.78 -11.53 7.16
C GLU A 155 -22.00 -12.54 8.30
N ALA A 156 -21.53 -13.78 8.12
CA ALA A 156 -21.61 -14.82 9.15
C ALA A 156 -20.82 -14.44 10.41
N THR A 157 -19.63 -13.88 10.24
CA THR A 157 -18.78 -13.42 11.35
C THR A 157 -19.38 -12.20 12.03
N LEU A 158 -19.91 -11.24 11.27
CA LEU A 158 -20.60 -10.07 11.84
C LEU A 158 -21.78 -10.50 12.71
N LYS A 159 -22.61 -11.43 12.23
CA LYS A 159 -23.74 -11.98 12.97
C LYS A 159 -23.33 -12.69 14.26
N ARG A 160 -22.18 -13.37 14.26
CA ARG A 160 -21.69 -14.12 15.42
C ARG A 160 -21.11 -13.21 16.51
N ILE A 161 -20.53 -12.08 16.12
CA ILE A 161 -19.84 -11.14 17.04
C ILE A 161 -20.82 -10.11 17.62
N TRP A 162 -21.90 -9.80 16.91
CA TRP A 162 -22.98 -8.93 17.39
C TRP A 162 -23.79 -9.60 18.52
#